data_AF-A0A557ZZX2-F1
#
_entry.id   AF-A0A557ZZX2-F1
#
_cell.length_a   1.000
_cell.length_b   1.000
_cell.length_c   1.000
_cell.angle_alpha   90.00
_cell.angle_beta   90.00
_cell.angle_gamma   90.00
#
_symmetry.space_group_name_H-M   'P 1'
#
loop_
_entity.id
_entity.type
_entity.pdbx_description
1 polymer ?
#
loop_
_entity_poly.entity_id
_entity_poly.type
_entity_poly.pdbx_seq_one_letter_code
_entity_poly.pdbx_strand_id
1 'polypeptide(L)' 'MTWSVMALLFAIPVFALGRWGTRNAAGLAPRTLSAVVRESKERAIRRGALACQVFAGFFVLLGIAELVMWAIHR' A
#
# COMPACT_ATOMS: atom_id res chain seq x y z
N MET A 1 21.36 7.92 2.88
CA MET A 1 20.57 8.94 2.15
C MET A 1 19.95 8.41 0.86
N THR A 2 20.67 7.69 -0.01
CA THR A 2 20.10 7.14 -1.26
C THR A 2 18.98 6.11 -1.01
N TRP A 3 19.15 5.24 -0.01
CA TRP A 3 18.17 4.20 0.35
C TRP A 3 16.85 4.77 0.89
N SER A 4 16.91 5.81 1.73
CA SER A 4 15.72 6.52 2.25
C SER A 4 14.92 7.19 1.15
N VAL A 5 15.58 7.83 0.19
CA VAL A 5 14.91 8.44 -0.97
C VAL A 5 14.19 7.36 -1.80
N MET A 6 14.84 6.22 -2.04
CA MET A 6 14.19 5.11 -2.75
C MET A 6 13.00 4.54 -1.97
N ALA A 7 13.14 4.33 -0.66
CA ALA A 7 12.04 3.83 0.19
C ALA A 7 10.82 4.77 0.17
N LEU A 8 11.04 6.09 0.27
CA LEU A 8 9.98 7.09 0.18
C LEU A 8 9.35 7.13 -1.21
N LEU A 9 10.17 7.06 -2.27
CA LEU A 9 9.68 7.00 -3.65
C LEU A 9 8.85 5.75 -3.93
N PHE A 10 9.17 4.60 -3.33
CA PHE A 10 8.36 3.38 -3.42
C PHE A 10 7.09 3.44 -2.55
N ALA A 11 7.14 4.08 -1.40
CA ALA A 11 5.99 4.18 -0.50
C ALA A 11 4.81 4.92 -1.16
N ILE A 12 5.07 5.99 -1.91
CA ILE A 12 4.04 6.82 -2.57
C ILE A 12 3.15 6.01 -3.52
N PRO A 13 3.67 5.34 -4.57
CA PRO A 13 2.84 4.58 -5.50
C PRO A 13 2.18 3.37 -4.82
N VAL A 14 2.85 2.72 -3.86
CA VAL A 14 2.27 1.58 -3.12
C VAL A 14 1.08 2.02 -2.27
N PHE A 15 1.19 3.17 -1.60
CA PHE A 15 0.08 3.76 -0.85
C PHE A 15 -1.06 4.17 -1.78
N ALA A 16 -0.74 4.84 -2.89
CA ALA A 16 -1.73 5.27 -3.88
C ALA A 16 -2.49 4.07 -4.46
N LEU A 17 -1.78 2.97 -4.78
CA LEU A 17 -2.37 1.73 -5.27
C LEU A 17 -3.26 1.07 -4.21
N GLY A 18 -2.84 1.03 -2.95
CA GLY A 18 -3.68 0.56 -1.85
C GLY A 18 -4.92 1.43 -1.62
N ARG A 19 -4.79 2.76 -1.72
CA ARG A 19 -5.92 3.70 -1.59
C ARG A 19 -6.91 3.56 -2.75
N TRP A 20 -6.40 3.37 -3.96
CA TRP A 20 -7.19 3.17 -5.15
C TRP A 20 -7.89 1.80 -5.13
N GLY A 21 -7.19 0.72 -4.79
CA GLY A 21 -7.74 -0.64 -4.73
C GLY A 21 -8.83 -0.79 -3.68
N THR A 22 -8.70 -0.14 -2.51
CA THR A 22 -9.75 -0.14 -1.48
C THR A 22 -11.02 0.57 -1.95
N ARG A 23 -10.90 1.66 -2.72
CA ARG A 23 -12.04 2.41 -3.28
C ARG A 23 -12.70 1.70 -4.47
N ASN A 24 -11.91 1.04 -5.31
CA ASN A 24 -12.38 0.44 -6.58
C ASN A 24 -12.65 -1.07 -6.48
N ALA A 25 -12.54 -1.68 -5.32
CA ALA A 25 -12.67 -3.13 -5.13
C ALA A 25 -13.96 -3.71 -5.74
N ALA A 26 -15.09 -3.01 -5.57
CA ALA A 26 -16.39 -3.43 -6.11
C ALA A 26 -16.45 -3.44 -7.65
N GLY A 27 -15.65 -2.59 -8.30
CA GLY A 27 -15.51 -2.50 -9.76
C GLY A 27 -14.48 -3.46 -10.34
N LEU A 28 -13.50 -3.88 -9.53
CA LEU A 28 -12.46 -4.84 -9.92
C LEU A 28 -12.94 -6.30 -9.89
N ALA A 29 -13.94 -6.62 -9.07
CA ALA A 29 -14.51 -7.96 -9.02
C ALA A 29 -15.37 -8.23 -10.29
N PRO A 30 -15.10 -9.31 -11.04
CA PRO A 30 -15.83 -9.61 -12.27
C PRO A 30 -17.34 -9.69 -12.04
N ARG A 31 -18.11 -8.99 -12.89
CA ARG A 31 -19.58 -8.96 -12.82
C ARG A 31 -20.23 -10.28 -13.23
N THR A 32 -19.49 -11.16 -13.90
CA THR A 32 -19.93 -12.49 -14.36
C THR A 32 -20.00 -13.52 -13.24
N LEU A 33 -19.51 -13.19 -12.03
CA LEU A 33 -19.53 -14.09 -10.88
C LEU A 33 -20.84 -14.00 -10.11
N SER A 34 -21.23 -15.10 -9.47
CA SER A 34 -22.35 -15.10 -8.52
C SER A 34 -22.08 -14.12 -7.37
N ALA A 35 -23.15 -13.57 -6.78
CA ALA A 35 -23.04 -12.54 -5.74
C ALA A 35 -22.13 -12.96 -4.58
N VAL A 36 -22.24 -14.20 -4.12
CA VAL A 36 -21.41 -14.77 -3.03
C VAL A 36 -19.92 -14.80 -3.39
N VAL A 37 -19.56 -15.25 -4.59
CA VAL A 37 -18.16 -15.34 -5.02
C VAL A 37 -17.59 -13.95 -5.31
N ARG A 38 -18.41 -13.05 -5.84
CA ARG A 38 -18.05 -11.65 -6.09
C ARG A 38 -17.72 -10.92 -4.79
N GLU A 39 -18.56 -11.08 -3.76
CA GLU A 39 -18.34 -10.44 -2.46
C GLU A 39 -17.07 -10.96 -1.77
N SER A 40 -16.81 -12.27 -1.86
CA SER A 40 -15.57 -12.89 -1.39
C SER A 40 -14.34 -12.29 -2.08
N LYS A 41 -14.36 -12.16 -3.42
CA LYS A 41 -13.27 -11.53 -4.18
C LYS A 41 -13.12 -10.05 -3.85
N GLU A 42 -14.21 -9.31 -3.69
CA GLU A 42 -14.16 -7.91 -3.28
C GLU A 42 -13.45 -7.77 -1.92
N ARG A 43 -13.81 -8.61 -0.94
CA ARG A 43 -13.14 -8.64 0.36
C ARG A 43 -11.65 -8.97 0.23
N ALA A 44 -11.28 -9.92 -0.63
CA ALA A 44 -9.88 -10.24 -0.90
C ALA A 44 -9.12 -9.04 -1.51
N ILE A 45 -9.72 -8.35 -2.47
CA ILE A 45 -9.13 -7.13 -3.09
C ILE A 45 -8.95 -6.03 -2.04
N ARG A 46 -9.96 -5.79 -1.20
CA ARG A 46 -9.87 -4.80 -0.10
C ARG A 46 -8.75 -5.15 0.88
N ARG A 47 -8.61 -6.42 1.26
CA ARG A 47 -7.52 -6.90 2.14
C ARG A 47 -6.15 -6.72 1.49
N GLY A 48 -5.99 -7.07 0.22
CA GLY A 48 -4.75 -6.85 -0.52
C GLY A 48 -4.39 -5.37 -0.60
N ALA A 49 -5.36 -4.52 -0.88
CA ALA A 49 -5.17 -3.07 -0.94
C ALA A 49 -4.83 -2.45 0.43
N LEU A 50 -5.41 -2.97 1.52
CA LEU A 50 -5.02 -2.65 2.89
C LEU A 50 -3.56 -3.07 3.19
N ALA A 51 -3.17 -4.27 2.77
CA ALA A 51 -1.78 -4.72 2.92
C ALA A 51 -0.80 -3.79 2.20
N CYS A 52 -1.12 -3.33 0.99
CA CYS A 52 -0.31 -2.31 0.31
C CYS A 52 -0.16 -1.03 1.13
N GLN A 53 -1.23 -0.53 1.75
CA GLN A 53 -1.15 0.66 2.61
C GLN A 53 -0.24 0.42 3.84
N VAL A 54 -0.32 -0.76 4.46
CA VAL A 54 0.53 -1.14 5.59
C VAL A 54 2.00 -1.18 5.17
N PHE A 55 2.32 -1.82 4.05
CA PHE A 55 3.70 -1.86 3.53
C PHE A 55 4.21 -0.46 3.18
N ALA A 56 3.39 0.41 2.60
CA ALA A 56 3.78 1.79 2.34
C ALA A 56 4.11 2.53 3.65
N GLY A 57 3.30 2.37 4.69
CA GLY A 57 3.59 2.92 6.01
C GLY A 57 4.92 2.41 6.57
N PHE A 58 5.21 1.12 6.42
CA PHE A 58 6.48 0.53 6.81
C PHE A 58 7.68 1.15 6.07
N PHE A 59 7.58 1.35 4.75
CA PHE A 59 8.64 2.04 3.97
C PHE A 59 8.85 3.49 4.40
N VAL A 60 7.77 4.22 4.74
CA VAL A 60 7.87 5.58 5.29
C VAL A 60 8.62 5.58 6.61
N LEU A 61 8.27 4.67 7.53
CA LEU A 61 8.92 4.57 8.84
C LEU A 61 10.42 4.27 8.70
N LEU A 62 10.80 3.35 7.81
CA LEU A 62 12.21 3.08 7.52
C LEU A 62 12.95 4.31 6.98
N GLY A 63 12.35 5.01 6.01
CA GLY A 63 12.93 6.23 5.44
C GLY A 63 13.14 7.32 6.48
N ILE A 64 12.17 7.53 7.37
CA ILE A 64 12.26 8.51 8.47
C ILE A 64 13.33 8.07 9.49
N ALA A 65 13.35 6.80 9.88
CA ALA A 65 14.32 6.30 10.86
C ALA A 65 15.77 6.49 10.40
N GLU A 66 16.08 6.20 9.13
CA GLU A 66 17.41 6.46 8.58
C GLU A 66 17.74 7.96 8.58
N LEU A 67 16.77 8.81 8.22
CA LEU A 67 16.97 10.26 8.15
C LEU A 67 17.24 10.87 9.53
N VAL A 68 16.54 10.37 10.55
CA VAL A 68 16.78 10.72 11.96
C VAL A 68 18.14 10.23 12.43
N MET A 69 18.51 8.98 12.16
CA MET A 69 19.84 8.45 12.52
C MET A 69 20.96 9.26 11.87
N TRP A 70 20.81 9.60 10.58
CA TRP A 70 21.78 10.44 9.87
C TRP A 70 21.89 11.83 10.51
N ALA A 71 20.77 12.45 10.89
CA ALA A 71 20.77 13.77 11.51
C ALA A 71 21.44 13.77 12.90
N ILE A 72 21.36 12.66 13.64
CA ILE A 72 21.99 12.51 14.97
C ILE A 72 23.50 12.27 14.85
N HIS A 73 23.95 11.54 13.84
CA HIS A 73 25.37 11.20 13.64
C HIS A 73 26.17 12.21 12.80
N ARG A 74 25.57 13.34 12.44
CA ARG A 74 26.19 14.43 11.69
C ARG A 74 26.70 15.51 12.62
#